data_AF-A0A359M5W8-F1
#
_entry.id   AF-A0A359M5W8-F1
#
_cell.length_a   1.000
_cell.length_b   1.000
_cell.length_c   1.000
_cell.angle_alpha   90.00
_cell.angle_beta   90.00
_cell.angle_gamma   90.00
#
_symmetry.space_group_name_H-M   'P 1'
#
loop_
_entity.id
_entity.type
_entity.pdbx_description
1 polymer ?
#
loop_
_entity_poly.entity_id
_entity_poly.type
_entity_poly.pdbx_seq_one_letter_code
_entity_poly.pdbx_strand_id
1 'polypeptide(L)'
;MALGICISATFLSGRYHGEEWPPSPVRLFRALVAGAKNGGYREHWGEVANALEWLERLDAPLILAKRPLAARPKYMLAVPNNDMDSVARDWSAGRDADPAKLRTMKLVHPRLLEGDGPHVKYFWTLNGLGLPEKEIGGLRRAAHCVHALGWGVDMAFANLDLPEEWDKGGYEEWRPAGERKGMRLEIPASGSLQDLESTYERYLRRASGVGVDTDTRPSVYRYSSYVRPMGDERPLLTLALRSVDGELPLSRGWHAAMEVAAWLRHACGEVLKGERRFRDDVDSFVLGHGEGMDEANYRLSFVPLPSIGHAHADGRIRRVLIVEPMQSSGEAVEVLGLKLAGRLLTRDGDRAEVASLDILTDRKVLGFYLRDNNPARTWRSVTPVVLHGYNAIRGQISLLKTEKLLLRAFEMAGYDKSLIAGLAFQPAPLWAGTGAARAVRVPKHLDGYPRYHVEVTFKEPVQGPVMAGLGRHCGVGVFAAGGE
;
A
#
# COMPACT_ATOMS: atom_id res chain seq x y z
N MET A 1 7.39 30.89 -14.88
CA MET A 1 7.61 30.18 -13.61
C MET A 1 6.25 29.72 -13.12
N ALA A 2 6.08 28.44 -12.81
CA ALA A 2 4.78 27.92 -12.40
C ALA A 2 4.58 28.22 -10.91
N LEU A 3 3.69 29.14 -10.58
CA LEU A 3 3.34 29.41 -9.18
C LEU A 3 2.43 28.31 -8.66
N GLY A 4 2.69 27.85 -7.44
CA GLY A 4 1.89 26.84 -6.76
C GLY A 4 1.23 27.38 -5.49
N ILE A 5 0.23 26.64 -5.02
CA ILE A 5 -0.33 26.81 -3.67
C ILE A 5 0.04 25.59 -2.85
N CYS A 6 0.57 25.82 -1.65
CA CYS A 6 0.86 24.79 -0.68
C CYS A 6 0.03 25.00 0.58
N ILE A 7 -0.83 24.04 0.94
CA ILE A 7 -1.42 23.99 2.28
C ILE A 7 -0.63 22.97 3.09
N SER A 8 0.00 23.41 4.17
CA SER A 8 0.76 22.55 5.08
C SER A 8 0.00 22.34 6.38
N ALA A 9 -0.05 21.11 6.88
CA ALA A 9 -0.77 20.73 8.09
C ALA A 9 0.15 20.06 9.12
N THR A 10 -0.03 20.42 10.39
CA THR A 10 0.75 19.90 11.52
C THR A 10 -0.18 19.34 12.58
N PHE A 11 -0.05 18.04 12.86
CA PHE A 11 -0.73 17.37 13.97
C PHE A 11 -0.05 17.69 15.30
N LEU A 12 -0.79 18.29 16.23
CA LEU A 12 -0.27 18.76 17.52
C LEU A 12 0.05 17.61 18.49
N SER A 13 -0.69 16.51 18.40
CA SER A 13 -0.47 15.32 19.23
C SER A 13 0.51 14.32 18.62
N GLY A 14 1.01 14.58 17.40
CA GLY A 14 1.78 13.62 16.61
C GLY A 14 0.98 12.36 16.24
N ARG A 15 -0.37 12.43 16.26
CA ARG A 15 -1.27 11.31 15.98
C ARG A 15 -2.27 11.67 14.89
N TYR A 16 -2.62 10.67 14.08
CA TYR A 16 -3.67 10.74 13.08
C TYR A 16 -4.48 9.45 13.07
N HIS A 17 -5.81 9.55 13.19
CA HIS A 17 -6.72 8.39 13.33
C HIS A 17 -7.59 8.12 12.09
N GLY A 18 -7.46 8.91 11.01
CA GLY A 18 -8.20 8.64 9.78
C GLY A 18 -7.82 7.31 9.13
N GLU A 19 -8.71 6.75 8.31
CA GLU A 19 -8.51 5.43 7.70
C GLU A 19 -7.43 5.46 6.62
N GLU A 20 -7.40 6.51 5.80
CA GLU A 20 -6.45 6.70 4.70
C GLU A 20 -5.12 7.31 5.16
N TRP A 21 -4.02 7.01 4.47
CA TRP A 21 -2.78 7.79 4.62
C TRP A 21 -2.05 7.96 3.29
N PRO A 22 -1.67 9.19 2.91
CA PRO A 22 -1.87 10.46 3.63
C PRO A 22 -3.35 10.87 3.72
N PRO A 23 -3.73 11.78 4.64
CA PRO A 23 -5.11 12.26 4.73
C PRO A 23 -5.58 12.79 3.37
N SER A 24 -6.76 12.39 2.92
CA SER A 24 -7.19 12.71 1.55
C SER A 24 -7.38 14.22 1.34
N PRO A 25 -7.26 14.73 0.09
CA PRO A 25 -7.60 16.12 -0.20
C PRO A 25 -9.03 16.51 0.21
N VAL A 26 -10.01 15.58 0.15
CA VAL A 26 -11.35 15.82 0.72
C VAL A 26 -11.32 15.94 2.25
N ARG A 27 -10.47 15.16 2.93
CA ARG A 27 -10.29 15.29 4.39
C ARG A 27 -9.83 16.70 4.76
N LEU A 28 -8.82 17.22 4.05
CA LEU A 28 -8.35 18.59 4.21
C LEU A 28 -9.46 19.60 3.90
N PHE A 29 -10.17 19.42 2.78
CA PHE A 29 -11.26 20.32 2.38
C PHE A 29 -12.35 20.42 3.46
N ARG A 30 -12.77 19.29 4.01
CA ARG A 30 -13.73 19.22 5.12
C ARG A 30 -13.20 19.92 6.37
N ALA A 31 -11.90 19.78 6.68
CA ALA A 31 -11.26 20.46 7.81
C ALA A 31 -11.25 21.99 7.64
N LEU A 32 -10.97 22.49 6.42
CA LEU A 32 -11.02 23.92 6.09
C LEU A 32 -12.44 24.48 6.29
N VAL A 33 -13.47 23.78 5.79
CA VAL A 33 -14.89 24.15 5.98
C VAL A 33 -15.24 24.17 7.47
N ALA A 34 -14.94 23.10 8.19
CA ALA A 34 -15.27 22.97 9.61
C ALA A 34 -14.59 24.04 10.46
N GLY A 35 -13.33 24.37 10.16
CA GLY A 35 -12.58 25.44 10.82
C GLY A 35 -13.23 26.81 10.60
N ALA A 36 -13.46 27.19 9.33
CA ALA A 36 -14.00 28.49 8.98
C ALA A 36 -15.47 28.69 9.42
N LYS A 37 -16.24 27.60 9.56
CA LYS A 37 -17.60 27.63 10.11
C LYS A 37 -17.65 27.56 11.65
N ASN A 38 -16.52 27.66 12.35
CA ASN A 38 -16.49 27.59 13.81
C ASN A 38 -16.37 28.98 14.47
N GLY A 39 -17.12 29.22 15.55
CA GLY A 39 -17.01 30.43 16.37
C GLY A 39 -17.07 31.76 15.58
N GLY A 40 -16.20 32.70 15.96
CA GLY A 40 -16.11 34.04 15.36
C GLY A 40 -15.66 34.03 13.89
N TYR A 41 -14.98 32.99 13.42
CA TYR A 41 -14.47 32.90 12.04
C TYR A 41 -15.59 32.91 10.98
N ARG A 42 -16.84 32.62 11.37
CA ARG A 42 -18.02 32.69 10.50
C ARG A 42 -18.21 34.05 9.85
N GLU A 43 -17.74 35.14 10.46
CA GLU A 43 -17.84 36.48 9.88
C GLU A 43 -17.10 36.61 8.54
N HIS A 44 -16.06 35.80 8.32
CA HIS A 44 -15.29 35.76 7.09
C HIS A 44 -15.79 34.72 6.08
N TRP A 45 -16.93 34.05 6.34
CA TRP A 45 -17.39 32.92 5.54
C TRP A 45 -17.58 33.26 4.06
N GLY A 46 -18.10 34.44 3.73
CA GLY A 46 -18.36 34.82 2.33
C GLY A 46 -17.09 34.79 1.46
N GLU A 47 -15.97 35.27 1.99
CA GLU A 47 -14.67 35.24 1.29
C GLU A 47 -14.08 33.82 1.25
N VAL A 48 -14.22 33.07 2.34
CA VAL A 48 -13.73 31.68 2.43
C VAL A 48 -14.51 30.74 1.51
N ALA A 49 -15.84 30.91 1.40
CA ALA A 49 -16.68 30.08 0.54
C ALA A 49 -16.26 30.18 -0.93
N ASN A 50 -16.10 31.40 -1.45
CA ASN A 50 -15.63 31.64 -2.82
C ASN A 50 -14.26 30.98 -3.09
N ALA A 51 -13.35 31.05 -2.11
CA ALA A 51 -12.04 30.44 -2.18
C ALA A 51 -12.08 28.90 -2.18
N LEU A 52 -12.99 28.30 -1.40
CA LEU A 52 -13.21 26.86 -1.35
C LEU A 52 -13.89 26.34 -2.63
N GLU A 53 -14.88 27.05 -3.17
CA GLU A 53 -15.49 26.74 -4.47
C GLU A 53 -14.46 26.77 -5.60
N TRP A 54 -13.49 27.69 -5.52
CA TRP A 54 -12.36 27.71 -6.45
C TRP A 54 -11.45 26.50 -6.28
N LEU A 55 -11.11 26.13 -5.03
CA LEU A 55 -10.28 24.96 -4.73
C LEU A 55 -10.90 23.64 -5.25
N GLU A 56 -12.23 23.49 -5.24
CA GLU A 56 -12.92 22.31 -5.79
C GLU A 56 -12.68 22.06 -7.27
N ARG A 57 -12.39 23.13 -8.02
CA ARG A 57 -12.19 23.09 -9.47
C ARG A 57 -10.75 22.73 -9.83
N LEU A 58 -9.82 22.74 -8.87
CA LEU A 58 -8.44 22.37 -9.12
C LEU A 58 -8.30 20.85 -9.30
N ASP A 59 -7.23 20.47 -9.99
CA ASP A 59 -6.83 19.07 -10.11
C ASP A 59 -6.34 18.51 -8.77
N ALA A 60 -6.16 17.19 -8.72
CA ALA A 60 -5.61 16.50 -7.57
C ALA A 60 -4.23 17.09 -7.20
N PRO A 61 -3.98 17.48 -5.93
CA PRO A 61 -2.68 18.00 -5.53
C PRO A 61 -1.64 16.90 -5.49
N LEU A 62 -0.37 17.27 -5.65
CA LEU A 62 0.75 16.46 -5.16
C LEU A 62 0.76 16.51 -3.63
N ILE A 63 0.98 15.38 -2.96
CA ILE A 63 1.00 15.31 -1.49
C ILE A 63 2.40 14.93 -1.03
N LEU A 64 3.00 15.73 -0.17
CA LEU A 64 4.21 15.38 0.57
C LEU A 64 3.81 15.04 2.01
N ALA A 65 4.11 13.83 2.48
CA ALA A 65 3.72 13.36 3.80
C ALA A 65 4.89 12.70 4.52
N LYS A 66 5.12 13.04 5.79
CA LYS A 66 6.12 12.33 6.60
C LYS A 66 5.69 10.87 6.78
N ARG A 67 6.63 9.94 6.67
CA ARG A 67 6.35 8.52 6.90
C ARG A 67 5.90 8.30 8.36
N PRO A 68 4.73 7.67 8.60
CA PRO A 68 4.35 7.26 9.94
C PRO A 68 5.29 6.21 10.51
N LEU A 69 5.45 6.20 11.84
CA LEU A 69 6.28 5.19 12.50
C LEU A 69 5.70 3.78 12.33
N ALA A 70 6.56 2.83 11.95
CA ALA A 70 6.20 1.48 11.51
C ALA A 70 5.63 0.54 12.61
N ALA A 71 5.54 0.98 13.86
CA ALA A 71 5.00 0.17 14.96
C ALA A 71 4.46 1.06 16.08
N ARG A 72 3.32 0.67 16.70
CA ARG A 72 2.91 0.83 18.13
C ARG A 72 1.39 1.01 18.34
N PRO A 73 0.94 1.14 19.61
CA PRO A 73 -0.02 0.23 20.21
C PRO A 73 -1.43 0.46 19.68
N LYS A 74 -2.01 -0.60 19.14
CA LYS A 74 -3.45 -0.68 18.95
C LYS A 74 -4.10 -0.57 20.32
N TYR A 75 -5.15 0.22 20.43
CA TYR A 75 -5.96 0.24 21.64
C TYR A 75 -7.40 -0.05 21.28
N MET A 76 -8.12 -0.63 22.24
CA MET A 76 -9.51 -1.00 22.08
C MET A 76 -10.35 -0.02 22.90
N LEU A 77 -11.31 0.62 22.24
CA LEU A 77 -12.30 1.44 22.90
C LEU A 77 -13.58 0.62 23.08
N ALA A 78 -14.13 0.62 24.28
CA ALA A 78 -15.50 0.15 24.52
C ALA A 78 -16.44 1.33 24.27
N VAL A 79 -17.21 1.29 23.17
CA VAL A 79 -18.18 2.34 22.81
C VAL A 79 -19.57 1.86 23.19
N PRO A 80 -20.31 2.55 24.08
CA PRO A 80 -21.70 2.23 24.38
C PRO A 80 -22.57 2.32 23.13
N ASN A 81 -23.49 1.37 22.95
CA ASN A 81 -24.40 1.38 21.79
C ASN A 81 -25.56 2.38 21.93
N ASN A 82 -25.64 3.11 23.06
CA ASN A 82 -26.74 4.01 23.42
C ASN A 82 -28.13 3.33 23.46
N ASP A 83 -28.20 2.01 23.67
CA ASP A 83 -29.44 1.21 23.71
C ASP A 83 -30.06 1.08 25.11
N MET A 84 -29.91 2.09 25.97
CA MET A 84 -30.40 2.04 27.36
C MET A 84 -31.93 1.88 27.44
N ASP A 85 -32.67 2.32 26.43
CA ASP A 85 -34.13 2.19 26.36
C ASP A 85 -34.59 0.73 26.26
N SER A 86 -33.74 -0.14 25.69
CA SER A 86 -34.01 -1.58 25.63
C SER A 86 -33.86 -2.22 27.01
N VAL A 87 -32.80 -1.85 27.75
CA VAL A 87 -32.59 -2.28 29.14
C VAL A 87 -33.74 -1.80 30.04
N ALA A 88 -34.12 -0.53 29.91
CA ALA A 88 -35.21 0.04 30.71
C ALA A 88 -36.54 -0.68 30.49
N ARG A 89 -36.85 -1.08 29.24
CA ARG A 89 -38.02 -1.91 28.92
C ARG A 89 -37.95 -3.30 29.55
N ASP A 90 -36.79 -3.94 29.54
CA ASP A 90 -36.60 -5.27 30.13
C ASP A 90 -36.76 -5.22 31.65
N TRP A 91 -36.14 -4.25 32.33
CA TRP A 91 -36.31 -4.04 33.77
C TRP A 91 -37.76 -3.75 34.16
N SER A 92 -38.46 -2.91 33.39
CA SER A 92 -39.88 -2.60 33.62
C SER A 92 -40.78 -3.84 33.48
N ALA A 93 -40.38 -4.79 32.62
CA ALA A 93 -41.07 -6.07 32.46
C ALA A 93 -40.57 -7.18 33.41
N GLY A 94 -39.73 -6.85 34.40
CA GLY A 94 -39.19 -7.79 35.37
C GLY A 94 -38.14 -8.76 34.83
N ARG A 95 -37.55 -8.48 33.65
CA ARG A 95 -36.46 -9.27 33.06
C ARG A 95 -35.11 -8.74 33.50
N ASP A 96 -34.15 -9.64 33.65
CA ASP A 96 -32.76 -9.28 33.89
C ASP A 96 -32.09 -8.82 32.59
N ALA A 97 -31.35 -7.70 32.65
CA ALA A 97 -30.66 -7.10 31.53
C ALA A 97 -29.41 -6.38 32.04
N ASP A 98 -28.27 -6.64 31.38
CA ASP A 98 -26.95 -6.14 31.78
C ASP A 98 -26.45 -5.04 30.80
N PRO A 99 -26.50 -3.75 31.20
CA PRO A 99 -25.99 -2.65 30.39
C PRO A 99 -24.52 -2.80 29.98
N ALA A 100 -23.70 -3.50 30.78
CA ALA A 100 -22.29 -3.68 30.50
C ALA A 100 -22.03 -4.55 29.26
N LYS A 101 -23.05 -5.23 28.73
CA LYS A 101 -22.98 -5.98 27.46
C LYS A 101 -23.33 -5.12 26.24
N LEU A 102 -23.92 -3.93 26.42
CA LEU A 102 -24.32 -3.02 25.35
C LEU A 102 -23.17 -2.10 24.91
N ARG A 103 -22.04 -2.71 24.56
CA ARG A 103 -20.85 -2.02 24.06
C ARG A 103 -20.32 -2.70 22.82
N THR A 104 -19.89 -1.87 21.88
CA THR A 104 -19.13 -2.30 20.72
C THR A 104 -17.65 -2.06 20.99
N MET A 105 -16.84 -3.10 20.85
CA MET A 105 -15.38 -2.97 20.96
C MET A 105 -14.83 -2.46 19.63
N LYS A 106 -14.31 -1.23 19.64
CA LYS A 106 -13.70 -0.60 18.47
C LYS A 106 -12.18 -0.66 18.60
N LEU A 107 -11.55 -1.39 17.70
CA LEU A 107 -10.09 -1.39 17.57
C LEU A 107 -9.66 -0.10 16.87
N VAL A 108 -8.71 0.62 17.47
CA VAL A 108 -8.22 1.91 16.97
C VAL A 108 -6.73 1.83 16.67
N HIS A 109 -6.37 2.38 15.52
CA HIS A 109 -5.04 2.31 14.92
C HIS A 109 -4.53 3.72 14.56
N PRO A 110 -4.07 4.53 15.54
CA PRO A 110 -3.49 5.82 15.23
C PRO A 110 -2.16 5.65 14.49
N ARG A 111 -1.92 6.49 13.49
CA ARG A 111 -0.62 6.70 12.87
C ARG A 111 0.17 7.71 13.70
N LEU A 112 1.38 7.35 14.12
CA LEU A 112 2.28 8.22 14.87
C LEU A 112 3.23 8.94 13.93
N LEU A 113 3.44 10.22 14.17
CA LEU A 113 4.22 11.13 13.33
C LEU A 113 5.29 11.81 14.18
N GLU A 114 6.51 11.91 13.66
CA GLU A 114 7.66 12.50 14.38
C GLU A 114 8.01 13.93 13.94
N GLY A 115 8.59 14.66 14.90
CA GLY A 115 9.07 16.03 14.76
C GLY A 115 7.96 17.07 14.82
N ASP A 116 8.34 18.34 14.67
CA ASP A 116 7.45 19.48 14.90
C ASP A 116 6.55 19.82 13.69
N GLY A 117 6.52 18.96 12.68
CA GLY A 117 5.86 19.19 11.41
C GLY A 117 6.61 20.12 10.43
N PRO A 118 5.93 20.63 9.39
CA PRO A 118 4.62 20.16 8.96
C PRO A 118 4.65 18.66 8.65
N HIS A 119 3.55 17.98 8.91
CA HIS A 119 3.48 16.52 8.77
C HIS A 119 2.99 16.12 7.38
N VAL A 120 2.12 16.93 6.79
CA VAL A 120 1.57 16.74 5.45
C VAL A 120 1.51 18.10 4.74
N LYS A 121 1.79 18.12 3.44
CA LYS A 121 1.71 19.28 2.57
C LYS A 121 0.98 18.91 1.28
N TYR A 122 0.08 19.77 0.85
CA TYR A 122 -0.73 19.60 -0.36
C TYR A 122 -0.37 20.70 -1.36
N PHE A 123 0.14 20.32 -2.52
CA PHE A 123 0.65 21.23 -3.54
C PHE A 123 -0.23 21.19 -4.79
N TRP A 124 -0.79 22.34 -5.17
CA TRP A 124 -1.48 22.55 -6.44
C TRP A 124 -0.62 23.43 -7.35
N THR A 125 -0.40 22.99 -8.58
CA THR A 125 0.26 23.81 -9.61
C THR A 125 -0.79 24.63 -10.36
N LEU A 126 -0.60 25.95 -10.40
CA LEU A 126 -1.47 26.86 -11.14
C LEU A 126 -0.94 26.99 -12.58
N ASN A 127 -1.30 26.04 -13.44
CA ASN A 127 -0.82 25.98 -14.82
C ASN A 127 -1.34 27.14 -15.68
N GLY A 128 -0.66 28.30 -15.65
CA GLY A 128 -1.03 29.47 -16.44
C GLY A 128 -2.26 30.24 -15.94
N LEU A 129 -2.87 29.77 -14.85
CA LEU A 129 -3.81 30.56 -14.06
C LEU A 129 -2.98 31.60 -13.29
N GLY A 130 -3.13 32.89 -13.60
CA GLY A 130 -2.53 33.95 -12.79
C GLY A 130 -2.94 33.82 -11.32
N LEU A 131 -2.20 34.45 -10.40
CA LEU A 131 -2.47 34.36 -8.97
C LEU A 131 -3.84 35.00 -8.63
N PRO A 132 -4.85 34.21 -8.22
CA PRO A 132 -6.15 34.76 -7.86
C PRO A 132 -6.08 35.26 -6.41
N GLU A 133 -5.66 36.52 -6.22
CA GLU A 133 -5.31 37.07 -4.90
C GLU A 133 -6.46 36.97 -3.87
N LYS A 134 -7.72 37.15 -4.30
CA LYS A 134 -8.89 37.07 -3.41
C LYS A 134 -9.09 35.65 -2.89
N GLU A 135 -9.04 34.67 -3.78
CA GLU A 135 -9.18 33.25 -3.48
C GLU A 135 -8.02 32.76 -2.62
N ILE A 136 -6.79 33.19 -2.91
CA ILE A 136 -5.62 32.92 -2.06
C ILE A 136 -5.82 33.48 -0.65
N GLY A 137 -6.30 34.72 -0.54
CA GLY A 137 -6.59 35.35 0.75
C GLY A 137 -7.65 34.58 1.56
N GLY A 138 -8.73 34.15 0.90
CA GLY A 138 -9.76 33.32 1.51
C GLY A 138 -9.26 31.94 1.94
N LEU A 139 -8.45 31.26 1.11
CA LEU A 139 -7.85 29.97 1.46
C LEU A 139 -6.86 30.10 2.62
N ARG A 140 -6.08 31.18 2.68
CA ARG A 140 -5.16 31.43 3.81
C ARG A 140 -5.93 31.58 5.12
N ARG A 141 -7.02 32.35 5.12
CA ARG A 141 -7.93 32.45 6.28
C ARG A 141 -8.49 31.08 6.66
N ALA A 142 -8.98 30.30 5.69
CA ALA A 142 -9.51 28.96 5.94
C ALA A 142 -8.47 28.02 6.58
N ALA A 143 -7.23 28.03 6.07
CA ALA A 143 -6.13 27.22 6.60
C ALA A 143 -5.82 27.59 8.06
N HIS A 144 -5.78 28.88 8.40
CA HIS A 144 -5.56 29.35 9.77
C HIS A 144 -6.69 29.03 10.74
N CYS A 145 -7.88 28.69 10.26
CA CYS A 145 -9.02 28.26 11.08
C CYS A 145 -9.03 26.74 11.38
N VAL A 146 -8.15 25.96 10.75
CA VAL A 146 -8.09 24.51 10.97
C VAL A 146 -7.67 24.22 12.41
N HIS A 147 -8.47 23.39 13.09
CA HIS A 147 -8.20 22.94 14.47
C HIS A 147 -8.14 21.41 14.59
N ALA A 148 -8.62 20.67 13.59
CA ALA A 148 -8.54 19.21 13.51
C ALA A 148 -8.49 18.74 12.06
N LEU A 149 -7.75 17.65 11.79
CA LEU A 149 -7.67 17.00 10.47
C LEU A 149 -7.74 15.48 10.64
N GLY A 150 -8.84 14.84 10.25
CA GLY A 150 -9.06 13.41 10.51
C GLY A 150 -10.25 13.23 11.44
N TRP A 151 -10.04 12.61 12.60
CA TRP A 151 -11.05 12.54 13.66
C TRP A 151 -11.03 13.83 14.50
N GLY A 152 -12.09 14.09 15.27
CA GLY A 152 -12.15 15.28 16.14
C GLY A 152 -11.04 15.34 17.22
N VAL A 153 -10.39 14.21 17.51
CA VAL A 153 -9.24 14.11 18.43
C VAL A 153 -7.89 14.37 17.73
N ASP A 154 -7.86 14.43 16.40
CA ASP A 154 -6.67 14.71 15.59
C ASP A 154 -6.43 16.21 15.49
N MET A 155 -6.12 16.84 16.63
CA MET A 155 -5.86 18.27 16.69
C MET A 155 -4.71 18.66 15.74
N ALA A 156 -4.98 19.65 14.89
CA ALA A 156 -4.03 20.10 13.87
C ALA A 156 -4.22 21.58 13.56
N PHE A 157 -3.16 22.24 13.12
CA PHE A 157 -3.24 23.57 12.50
C PHE A 157 -2.69 23.49 11.07
N ALA A 158 -3.06 24.46 10.24
CA ALA A 158 -2.58 24.55 8.87
C ALA A 158 -2.12 25.97 8.49
N ASN A 159 -1.24 26.05 7.50
CA ASN A 159 -0.79 27.30 6.89
C ASN A 159 -0.86 27.21 5.36
N LEU A 160 -0.91 28.36 4.68
CA LEU A 160 -0.86 28.47 3.23
C LEU A 160 0.37 29.24 2.79
N ASP A 161 1.17 28.63 1.92
CA ASP A 161 2.36 29.20 1.30
C ASP A 161 2.21 29.20 -0.24
N LEU A 162 2.96 30.08 -0.91
CA LEU A 162 2.96 30.24 -2.38
C LEU A 162 4.34 29.88 -2.96
N PRO A 163 4.70 28.60 -3.01
CA PRO A 163 6.00 28.18 -3.52
C PRO A 163 6.06 28.29 -5.06
N GLU A 164 7.25 28.60 -5.58
CA GLU A 164 7.56 28.46 -7.02
C GLU A 164 7.84 26.99 -7.38
N GLU A 165 8.50 26.26 -6.48
CA GLU A 165 8.80 24.84 -6.61
C GLU A 165 8.58 24.14 -5.27
N TRP A 166 8.31 22.83 -5.33
CA TRP A 166 8.24 22.00 -4.13
C TRP A 166 9.49 21.13 -4.05
N ASP A 167 9.97 20.92 -2.82
CA ASP A 167 11.07 20.02 -2.51
C ASP A 167 10.52 18.84 -1.69
N LYS A 168 10.83 17.62 -2.15
CA LYS A 168 10.50 16.38 -1.44
C LYS A 168 11.11 16.38 -0.04
N GLY A 169 12.36 16.81 0.11
CA GLY A 169 13.11 16.74 1.37
C GLY A 169 12.96 15.36 2.06
N GLY A 170 12.70 15.37 3.37
CA GLY A 170 12.44 14.17 4.18
C GLY A 170 11.02 13.60 4.12
N TYR A 171 10.22 13.96 3.10
CA TYR A 171 8.83 13.52 2.97
C TYR A 171 8.71 12.35 1.98
N GLU A 172 7.68 11.52 2.17
CA GLU A 172 7.20 10.66 1.11
C GLU A 172 6.38 11.48 0.12
N GLU A 173 6.64 11.26 -1.16
CA GLU A 173 5.96 11.95 -2.24
C GLU A 173 4.84 11.07 -2.81
N TRP A 174 3.68 11.67 -3.02
CA TRP A 174 2.50 11.01 -3.54
C TRP A 174 1.97 11.82 -4.72
N ARG A 175 2.08 11.26 -5.92
CA ARG A 175 1.65 11.91 -7.16
C ARG A 175 0.32 11.35 -7.63
N PRO A 176 -0.60 12.22 -8.09
CA PRO A 176 -1.73 11.79 -8.91
C PRO A 176 -1.23 10.96 -10.10
N ALA A 177 -1.91 9.85 -10.36
CA ALA A 177 -1.65 8.90 -11.44
C ALA A 177 -2.94 8.53 -12.17
N GLY A 178 -2.81 7.87 -13.31
CA GLY A 178 -3.97 7.34 -14.06
C GLY A 178 -4.83 6.39 -13.21
N GLU A 179 -6.12 6.31 -13.54
CA GLU A 179 -7.19 5.75 -12.71
C GLU A 179 -6.92 4.35 -12.11
N ARG A 180 -6.07 3.52 -12.72
CA ARG A 180 -5.84 2.12 -12.36
C ARG A 180 -4.54 1.82 -11.58
N LYS A 181 -3.75 2.83 -11.17
CA LYS A 181 -2.47 2.62 -10.48
C LYS A 181 -2.40 3.39 -9.16
N GLY A 182 -2.13 2.71 -8.05
CA GLY A 182 -1.87 3.34 -6.75
C GLY A 182 -3.07 3.37 -5.79
N MET A 183 -2.94 4.15 -4.71
CA MET A 183 -3.96 4.33 -3.68
C MET A 183 -5.04 5.31 -4.13
N ARG A 184 -6.31 4.95 -4.02
CA ARG A 184 -7.40 5.87 -4.35
C ARG A 184 -7.66 6.79 -3.17
N LEU A 185 -7.46 8.09 -3.36
CA LEU A 185 -7.86 9.12 -2.40
C LEU A 185 -9.03 9.93 -2.93
N GLU A 186 -9.93 10.29 -2.01
CA GLU A 186 -11.03 11.22 -2.29
C GLU A 186 -10.47 12.63 -2.49
N ILE A 187 -10.80 13.25 -3.63
CA ILE A 187 -10.49 14.65 -3.94
C ILE A 187 -11.78 15.47 -4.10
N PRO A 188 -11.78 16.77 -3.79
CA PRO A 188 -12.95 17.61 -4.00
C PRO A 188 -13.44 17.58 -5.46
N ALA A 189 -14.75 17.55 -5.61
CA ALA A 189 -15.47 17.77 -6.85
C ALA A 189 -16.13 19.15 -6.84
N SER A 190 -16.46 19.68 -8.02
CA SER A 190 -17.39 20.81 -8.09
C SER A 190 -18.71 20.43 -7.40
N GLY A 191 -19.15 21.25 -6.45
CA GLY A 191 -20.33 21.03 -5.62
C GLY A 191 -20.06 20.37 -4.26
N SER A 192 -18.79 20.10 -3.91
CA SER A 192 -18.45 19.47 -2.61
C SER A 192 -18.88 20.33 -1.42
N LEU A 193 -18.71 21.65 -1.51
CA LEU A 193 -19.07 22.62 -0.49
C LEU A 193 -20.58 22.68 -0.32
N GLN A 194 -21.31 22.76 -1.43
CA GLN A 194 -22.77 22.75 -1.43
C GLN A 194 -23.31 21.46 -0.80
N ASP A 195 -22.71 20.31 -1.11
CA ASP A 195 -23.08 19.04 -0.51
C ASP A 195 -22.76 19.01 0.99
N LEU A 196 -21.62 19.56 1.44
CA LEU A 196 -21.31 19.67 2.86
C LEU A 196 -22.31 20.57 3.61
N GLU A 197 -22.70 21.71 3.03
CA GLU A 197 -23.71 22.58 3.61
C GLU A 197 -25.08 21.89 3.66
N SER A 198 -25.49 21.25 2.56
CA SER A 198 -26.72 20.46 2.51
C SER A 198 -26.71 19.30 3.51
N THR A 199 -25.56 18.65 3.69
CA THR A 199 -25.36 17.58 4.67
C THR A 199 -25.53 18.10 6.10
N TYR A 200 -24.98 19.28 6.40
CA TYR A 200 -25.16 19.91 7.69
C TYR A 200 -26.63 20.26 7.95
N GLU A 201 -27.35 20.76 6.95
CA GLU A 201 -28.79 21.01 7.07
C GLU A 201 -29.60 19.73 7.30
N ARG A 202 -29.29 18.64 6.58
CA ARG A 202 -29.88 17.31 6.84
C ARG A 202 -29.58 16.87 8.27
N TYR A 203 -28.33 17.02 8.73
CA TYR A 203 -27.92 16.68 10.09
C TYR A 203 -28.70 17.45 11.16
N LEU A 204 -28.98 18.75 10.96
CA LEU A 204 -29.79 19.55 11.88
C LEU A 204 -31.24 19.08 11.97
N ARG A 205 -31.79 18.53 10.88
CA ARG A 205 -33.19 18.06 10.79
C ARG A 205 -33.33 16.55 10.94
N ARG A 206 -32.25 15.83 11.22
CA ARG A 206 -32.22 14.36 11.20
C ARG A 206 -33.08 13.69 12.26
N ALA A 207 -33.34 14.38 13.37
CA ALA A 207 -34.17 13.87 14.45
C ALA A 207 -35.61 14.36 14.27
N SER A 208 -36.55 13.42 14.21
CA SER A 208 -37.98 13.70 14.09
C SER A 208 -38.79 12.80 15.03
N GLY A 209 -40.10 13.05 15.14
CA GLY A 209 -41.01 12.18 15.92
C GLY A 209 -41.12 10.75 15.39
N VAL A 210 -40.64 10.47 14.16
CA VAL A 210 -40.66 9.15 13.53
C VAL A 210 -39.32 8.40 13.73
N GLY A 211 -38.28 9.09 14.19
CA GLY A 211 -36.96 8.50 14.43
C GLY A 211 -35.81 9.43 14.03
N VAL A 212 -34.60 8.85 14.01
CA VAL A 212 -33.35 9.53 13.62
C VAL A 212 -32.93 9.02 12.24
N ASP A 213 -32.85 9.92 11.27
CA ASP A 213 -32.19 9.63 9.99
C ASP A 213 -30.68 9.55 10.20
N THR A 214 -30.12 8.37 9.90
CA THR A 214 -28.69 8.10 10.05
C THR A 214 -27.88 8.43 8.80
N ASP A 215 -28.52 8.71 7.66
CA ASP A 215 -27.84 8.93 6.38
C ASP A 215 -27.53 10.41 6.13
N THR A 216 -26.69 10.97 7.00
CA THR A 216 -26.26 12.38 6.92
C THR A 216 -24.82 12.49 6.45
N ARG A 217 -24.42 11.70 5.45
CA ARG A 217 -23.04 11.71 4.94
C ARG A 217 -22.93 12.54 3.66
N PRO A 218 -21.84 13.29 3.48
CA PRO A 218 -21.55 13.94 2.21
C PRO A 218 -21.16 12.88 1.18
N SER A 219 -21.64 13.05 -0.05
CA SER A 219 -21.51 12.10 -1.17
C SER A 219 -20.87 12.71 -2.43
N VAL A 220 -20.69 14.03 -2.48
CA VAL A 220 -20.12 14.71 -3.65
C VAL A 220 -18.61 14.84 -3.50
N TYR A 221 -17.87 14.02 -4.24
CA TYR A 221 -16.41 14.04 -4.36
C TYR A 221 -15.98 13.22 -5.58
N ARG A 222 -14.72 13.36 -6.01
CA ARG A 222 -14.09 12.52 -7.04
C ARG A 222 -13.03 11.63 -6.39
N TYR A 223 -12.51 10.68 -7.16
CA TYR A 223 -11.34 9.92 -6.77
C TYR A 223 -10.16 10.27 -7.67
N SER A 224 -8.97 10.30 -7.09
CA SER A 224 -7.72 10.27 -7.83
C SER A 224 -6.84 9.14 -7.29
N SER A 225 -6.17 8.44 -8.18
CA SER A 225 -5.22 7.40 -7.81
C SER A 225 -3.87 8.04 -7.55
N TYR A 226 -3.23 7.68 -6.44
CA TYR A 226 -1.96 8.23 -5.98
C TYR A 226 -0.90 7.15 -5.97
N VAL A 227 0.19 7.40 -6.68
CA VAL A 227 1.38 6.53 -6.64
C VAL A 227 2.48 7.21 -5.86
N ARG A 228 3.28 6.39 -5.18
CA ARG A 228 4.59 6.83 -4.73
C ARG A 228 5.51 6.76 -5.97
N PRO A 229 6.15 7.87 -6.39
CA PRO A 229 7.26 7.78 -7.33
C PRO A 229 8.25 6.76 -6.77
N MET A 230 8.76 5.88 -7.64
CA MET A 230 9.64 4.76 -7.27
C MET A 230 10.48 5.07 -6.03
N GLY A 231 10.03 4.57 -4.87
CA GLY A 231 10.78 4.63 -3.63
C GLY A 231 11.72 3.44 -3.56
N ASP A 232 12.77 3.54 -2.76
CA ASP A 232 13.76 2.47 -2.55
C ASP A 232 13.13 1.20 -1.91
N GLU A 233 11.90 1.28 -1.40
CA GLU A 233 11.24 0.22 -0.65
C GLU A 233 9.89 -0.21 -1.24
N ARG A 234 9.72 -1.52 -1.41
CA ARG A 234 8.45 -2.13 -1.81
C ARG A 234 7.66 -2.56 -0.57
N PRO A 235 6.36 -2.23 -0.47
CA PRO A 235 5.54 -2.76 0.61
C PRO A 235 5.52 -4.29 0.57
N LEU A 236 5.81 -4.91 1.71
CA LEU A 236 5.92 -6.36 1.82
C LEU A 236 5.47 -6.87 3.19
N LEU A 237 5.06 -8.13 3.21
CA LEU A 237 4.73 -8.91 4.40
C LEU A 237 5.62 -10.14 4.48
N THR A 238 6.21 -10.40 5.65
CA THR A 238 7.07 -11.57 5.90
C THR A 238 6.39 -12.58 6.82
N LEU A 239 6.35 -13.85 6.44
CA LEU A 239 5.70 -14.90 7.22
C LEU A 239 6.55 -16.18 7.25
N ALA A 240 6.38 -16.96 8.31
CA ALA A 240 6.93 -18.30 8.45
C ALA A 240 5.93 -19.35 7.96
N LEU A 241 6.43 -20.43 7.38
CA LEU A 241 5.63 -21.62 7.06
C LEU A 241 5.68 -22.61 8.23
N ARG A 242 4.52 -23.09 8.63
CA ARG A 242 4.33 -24.09 9.67
C ARG A 242 3.57 -25.29 9.13
N SER A 243 3.66 -26.42 9.83
CA SER A 243 2.79 -27.58 9.61
C SER A 243 1.32 -27.18 9.77
N VAL A 244 0.41 -28.04 9.31
CA VAL A 244 -1.04 -27.78 9.37
C VAL A 244 -1.51 -27.53 10.80
N ASP A 245 -0.98 -28.28 11.77
CA ASP A 245 -1.22 -28.08 13.21
C ASP A 245 -0.55 -26.83 13.81
N GLY A 246 0.33 -26.16 13.07
CA GLY A 246 1.06 -24.97 13.52
C GLY A 246 2.26 -25.24 14.44
N GLU A 247 2.47 -26.48 14.89
CA GLU A 247 3.44 -26.79 15.94
C GLU A 247 4.89 -26.78 15.43
N LEU A 248 5.11 -27.29 14.22
CA LEU A 248 6.45 -27.49 13.68
C LEU A 248 6.75 -26.55 12.50
N PRO A 249 8.01 -26.12 12.31
CA PRO A 249 8.41 -25.45 11.09
C PRO A 249 8.19 -26.35 9.87
N LEU A 250 7.42 -25.88 8.88
CA LEU A 250 7.29 -26.58 7.62
C LEU A 250 8.48 -26.26 6.72
N SER A 251 9.02 -27.29 6.08
CA SER A 251 10.15 -27.14 5.17
C SER A 251 9.86 -27.79 3.83
N ARG A 252 9.81 -26.99 2.76
CA ARG A 252 9.60 -27.45 1.38
C ARG A 252 10.89 -27.42 0.59
N GLY A 253 11.05 -28.33 -0.37
CA GLY A 253 12.19 -28.34 -1.27
C GLY A 253 12.21 -27.11 -2.18
N TRP A 254 13.40 -26.65 -2.58
CA TRP A 254 13.61 -25.50 -3.47
C TRP A 254 12.75 -25.56 -4.76
N HIS A 255 12.65 -26.75 -5.36
CA HIS A 255 11.88 -26.97 -6.60
C HIS A 255 10.37 -26.74 -6.46
N ALA A 256 9.86 -26.70 -5.23
CA ALA A 256 8.45 -26.50 -4.90
C ALA A 256 8.08 -25.01 -4.70
N ALA A 257 8.97 -24.06 -5.03
CA ALA A 257 8.69 -22.63 -4.87
C ALA A 257 7.36 -22.20 -5.52
N MET A 258 7.09 -22.62 -6.76
CA MET A 258 5.82 -22.31 -7.43
C MET A 258 4.59 -22.87 -6.69
N GLU A 259 4.71 -24.04 -6.08
CA GLU A 259 3.61 -24.65 -5.31
C GLU A 259 3.30 -23.82 -4.07
N VAL A 260 4.33 -23.43 -3.31
CA VAL A 260 4.18 -22.55 -2.14
C VAL A 260 3.59 -21.19 -2.54
N ALA A 261 4.07 -20.61 -3.65
CA ALA A 261 3.54 -19.37 -4.18
C ALA A 261 2.05 -19.47 -4.55
N ALA A 262 1.62 -20.61 -5.10
CA ALA A 262 0.21 -20.86 -5.43
C ALA A 262 -0.66 -20.95 -4.18
N TRP A 263 -0.18 -21.57 -3.09
CA TRP A 263 -0.90 -21.60 -1.81
C TRP A 263 -1.11 -20.19 -1.24
N LEU A 264 -0.07 -19.36 -1.28
CA LEU A 264 -0.16 -17.97 -0.82
C LEU A 264 -1.13 -17.16 -1.68
N ARG A 265 -1.06 -17.31 -3.00
CA ARG A 265 -1.96 -16.63 -3.94
C ARG A 265 -3.42 -16.95 -3.64
N HIS A 266 -3.74 -18.23 -3.44
CA HIS A 266 -5.09 -18.67 -3.10
C HIS A 266 -5.54 -18.04 -1.76
N ALA A 267 -4.73 -18.15 -0.71
CA ALA A 267 -5.06 -17.58 0.59
C ALA A 267 -5.25 -16.05 0.54
N CYS A 268 -4.37 -15.32 -0.14
CA CYS A 268 -4.48 -13.86 -0.29
C CYS A 268 -5.73 -13.46 -1.07
N GLY A 269 -6.06 -14.20 -2.14
CA GLY A 269 -7.29 -13.97 -2.91
C GLY A 269 -8.54 -14.11 -2.05
N GLU A 270 -8.61 -15.16 -1.23
CA GLU A 270 -9.74 -15.36 -0.31
C GLU A 270 -9.85 -14.25 0.75
N VAL A 271 -8.72 -13.78 1.30
CA VAL A 271 -8.75 -12.64 2.25
C VAL A 271 -9.25 -11.37 1.55
N LEU A 272 -8.64 -11.00 0.44
CA LEU A 272 -8.88 -9.71 -0.20
C LEU A 272 -10.25 -9.63 -0.90
N LYS A 273 -10.86 -10.76 -1.31
CA LYS A 273 -12.26 -10.78 -1.78
C LYS A 273 -13.25 -10.36 -0.69
N GLY A 274 -12.93 -10.65 0.57
CA GLY A 274 -13.73 -10.24 1.72
C GLY A 274 -13.67 -8.73 1.99
N GLU A 275 -12.65 -8.04 1.46
CA GLU A 275 -12.44 -6.62 1.69
C GLU A 275 -13.12 -5.77 0.63
N ARG A 276 -14.03 -4.87 1.04
CA ARG A 276 -14.66 -3.88 0.14
C ARG A 276 -13.61 -3.12 -0.68
N ARG A 277 -12.44 -2.89 -0.04
CA ARG A 277 -11.15 -2.45 -0.60
C ARG A 277 -10.88 -2.96 -2.03
N PHE A 278 -10.74 -4.27 -2.07
CA PHE A 278 -10.02 -4.99 -3.10
C PHE A 278 -10.91 -5.91 -3.91
N ARG A 279 -12.16 -6.13 -3.45
CA ARG A 279 -13.11 -7.10 -4.01
C ARG A 279 -13.17 -7.08 -5.54
N ASP A 280 -13.27 -5.90 -6.13
CA ASP A 280 -13.45 -5.74 -7.58
C ASP A 280 -12.13 -5.84 -8.37
N ASP A 281 -10.99 -5.70 -7.68
CA ASP A 281 -9.65 -5.69 -8.26
C ASP A 281 -8.89 -7.02 -8.03
N VAL A 282 -9.44 -7.98 -7.25
CA VAL A 282 -8.70 -9.21 -6.86
C VAL A 282 -8.24 -10.02 -8.07
N ASP A 283 -9.07 -10.12 -9.11
CA ASP A 283 -8.76 -10.96 -10.26
C ASP A 283 -7.54 -10.43 -11.04
N SER A 284 -7.39 -9.12 -11.18
CA SER A 284 -6.21 -8.50 -11.80
C SER A 284 -5.03 -8.43 -10.82
N PHE A 285 -5.26 -7.95 -9.59
CA PHE A 285 -4.23 -7.64 -8.60
C PHE A 285 -3.63 -8.87 -7.89
N VAL A 286 -4.37 -9.98 -7.79
CA VAL A 286 -3.93 -11.21 -7.11
C VAL A 286 -3.81 -12.37 -8.10
N LEU A 287 -4.84 -12.59 -8.93
CA LEU A 287 -4.87 -13.74 -9.85
C LEU A 287 -4.13 -13.47 -11.16
N GLY A 288 -3.96 -12.19 -11.53
CA GLY A 288 -3.22 -11.77 -12.71
C GLY A 288 -4.02 -11.82 -14.01
N HIS A 289 -5.35 -11.73 -13.95
CA HIS A 289 -6.26 -11.64 -15.09
C HIS A 289 -6.46 -10.17 -15.52
N GLY A 290 -5.39 -9.49 -15.94
CA GLY A 290 -5.46 -8.10 -16.44
C GLY A 290 -5.51 -8.02 -17.96
N GLU A 291 -6.18 -6.99 -18.50
CA GLU A 291 -6.24 -6.72 -19.95
C GLU A 291 -5.05 -5.85 -20.37
N GLY A 292 -3.90 -6.49 -20.61
CA GLY A 292 -2.71 -5.82 -21.14
C GLY A 292 -1.46 -5.93 -20.26
N MET A 293 -0.30 -5.64 -20.85
CA MET A 293 1.01 -5.91 -20.21
C MET A 293 1.30 -5.03 -18.99
N ASP A 294 0.78 -3.80 -18.96
CA ASP A 294 0.94 -2.86 -17.86
C ASP A 294 0.11 -3.25 -16.62
N GLU A 295 -1.12 -3.71 -16.83
CA GLU A 295 -2.00 -4.22 -15.77
C GLU A 295 -1.51 -5.57 -15.25
N ALA A 296 -1.00 -6.43 -16.13
CA ALA A 296 -0.38 -7.70 -15.75
C ALA A 296 0.88 -7.54 -14.86
N ASN A 297 1.48 -6.34 -14.84
CA ASN A 297 2.65 -6.04 -14.01
C ASN A 297 2.28 -5.39 -12.67
N TYR A 298 1.07 -4.84 -12.50
CA TYR A 298 0.58 -4.24 -11.26
C TYR A 298 -0.22 -5.26 -10.43
N ARG A 299 0.48 -6.23 -9.84
CA ARG A 299 -0.11 -7.30 -9.02
C ARG A 299 0.81 -7.76 -7.89
N LEU A 300 0.25 -8.44 -6.90
CA LEU A 300 0.99 -9.09 -5.82
C LEU A 300 2.00 -10.12 -6.36
N SER A 301 3.15 -10.19 -5.70
CA SER A 301 4.15 -11.24 -5.90
C SER A 301 4.20 -12.13 -4.67
N PHE A 302 4.11 -13.45 -4.90
CA PHE A 302 4.22 -14.46 -3.86
C PHE A 302 5.62 -15.07 -3.92
N VAL A 303 6.41 -14.86 -2.88
CA VAL A 303 7.87 -15.03 -2.93
C VAL A 303 8.33 -15.99 -1.83
N PRO A 304 8.35 -17.30 -2.09
CA PRO A 304 8.99 -18.25 -1.19
C PRO A 304 10.49 -17.97 -1.12
N LEU A 305 11.06 -18.05 0.09
CA LEU A 305 12.47 -17.75 0.33
C LEU A 305 13.23 -19.01 0.77
N PRO A 306 14.02 -19.60 -0.14
CA PRO A 306 15.02 -20.62 0.20
C PRO A 306 15.98 -20.14 1.30
N SER A 307 16.49 -21.09 2.10
CA SER A 307 17.54 -20.79 3.10
C SER A 307 18.91 -20.83 2.42
N ILE A 308 19.59 -19.69 2.37
CA ILE A 308 20.84 -19.46 1.64
C ILE A 308 21.84 -18.65 2.48
N GLY A 309 23.10 -18.58 2.03
CA GLY A 309 24.09 -17.60 2.49
C GLY A 309 24.75 -17.88 3.84
N HIS A 310 24.36 -18.92 4.57
CA HIS A 310 24.98 -19.33 5.84
C HIS A 310 25.53 -20.76 5.76
N ALA A 311 26.42 -21.15 6.69
CA ALA A 311 27.16 -22.42 6.64
C ALA A 311 26.25 -23.67 6.57
N HIS A 312 25.07 -23.60 7.19
CA HIS A 312 24.06 -24.67 7.20
C HIS A 312 22.90 -24.44 6.21
N ALA A 313 23.10 -23.61 5.19
CA ALA A 313 22.07 -23.32 4.21
C ALA A 313 21.79 -24.55 3.34
N ASP A 314 20.53 -24.99 3.31
CA ASP A 314 20.09 -26.21 2.63
C ASP A 314 19.16 -25.93 1.43
N GLY A 315 18.96 -24.65 1.09
CA GLY A 315 18.06 -24.22 0.01
C GLY A 315 16.58 -24.52 0.23
N ARG A 316 16.19 -25.03 1.41
CA ARG A 316 14.79 -25.34 1.69
C ARG A 316 14.01 -24.09 2.08
N ILE A 317 12.75 -24.09 1.69
CA ILE A 317 11.80 -22.99 1.86
C ILE A 317 11.09 -23.19 3.20
N ARG A 318 11.22 -22.20 4.09
CA ARG A 318 10.59 -22.17 5.42
C ARG A 318 9.87 -20.85 5.71
N ARG A 319 10.03 -19.88 4.80
CA ARG A 319 9.59 -18.50 4.98
C ARG A 319 9.20 -17.94 3.62
N VAL A 320 8.32 -16.95 3.63
CA VAL A 320 7.72 -16.38 2.43
C VAL A 320 7.59 -14.87 2.58
N LEU A 321 7.60 -14.17 1.44
CA LEU A 321 7.16 -12.79 1.32
C LEU A 321 5.91 -12.71 0.47
N ILE A 322 5.05 -11.77 0.81
CA ILE A 322 4.03 -11.24 -0.09
C ILE A 322 4.44 -9.80 -0.37
N VAL A 323 4.61 -9.46 -1.64
CA VAL A 323 5.19 -8.17 -2.05
C VAL A 323 4.20 -7.46 -2.98
N GLU A 324 3.86 -6.22 -2.66
CA GLU A 324 3.06 -5.39 -3.55
C GLU A 324 3.90 -4.77 -4.68
N PRO A 325 3.28 -4.33 -5.78
CA PRO A 325 3.95 -3.50 -6.78
C PRO A 325 4.63 -2.29 -6.15
N MET A 326 5.74 -1.86 -6.73
CA MET A 326 6.56 -0.76 -6.20
C MET A 326 5.79 0.58 -6.11
N GLN A 327 4.76 0.75 -6.93
CA GLN A 327 3.90 1.94 -6.97
C GLN A 327 2.65 1.81 -6.07
N SER A 328 2.55 0.75 -5.27
CA SER A 328 1.41 0.52 -4.36
C SER A 328 1.55 1.27 -3.03
N SER A 329 0.46 1.33 -2.26
CA SER A 329 0.43 1.96 -0.93
C SER A 329 0.88 1.07 0.22
N GLY A 330 0.85 -0.26 0.06
CA GLY A 330 1.05 -1.20 1.17
C GLY A 330 -0.22 -1.59 1.93
N GLU A 331 -1.39 -1.07 1.54
CA GLU A 331 -2.66 -1.36 2.20
C GLU A 331 -3.02 -2.85 2.14
N ALA A 332 -2.69 -3.54 1.03
CA ALA A 332 -3.00 -4.95 0.91
C ALA A 332 -2.14 -5.79 1.86
N VAL A 333 -0.84 -5.53 1.96
CA VAL A 333 0.05 -6.25 2.89
C VAL A 333 -0.26 -5.94 4.35
N GLU A 334 -0.75 -4.73 4.67
CA GLU A 334 -1.26 -4.42 6.01
C GLU A 334 -2.46 -5.29 6.37
N VAL A 335 -3.49 -5.34 5.49
CA VAL A 335 -4.68 -6.16 5.72
C VAL A 335 -4.34 -7.65 5.76
N LEU A 336 -3.50 -8.12 4.82
CA LEU A 336 -3.04 -9.50 4.79
C LEU A 336 -2.24 -9.85 6.06
N GLY A 337 -1.43 -8.93 6.58
CA GLY A 337 -0.66 -9.13 7.81
C GLY A 337 -1.56 -9.36 9.03
N LEU A 338 -2.73 -8.70 9.07
CA LEU A 338 -3.72 -8.88 10.13
C LEU A 338 -4.47 -10.22 10.03
N LYS A 339 -4.63 -10.76 8.82
CA LYS A 339 -5.55 -11.88 8.55
C LYS A 339 -4.87 -13.20 8.19
N LEU A 340 -3.58 -13.18 7.84
CA LEU A 340 -2.85 -14.38 7.44
C LEU A 340 -2.08 -15.04 8.58
N ALA A 341 -1.70 -14.31 9.63
CA ALA A 341 -1.04 -14.94 10.79
C ALA A 341 -1.99 -15.93 11.49
N GLY A 342 -1.53 -17.16 11.69
CA GLY A 342 -2.34 -18.27 12.21
C GLY A 342 -3.27 -18.91 11.19
N ARG A 343 -3.28 -18.45 9.92
CA ARG A 343 -4.21 -18.96 8.91
C ARG A 343 -3.69 -20.24 8.27
N LEU A 344 -4.59 -21.21 8.09
CA LEU A 344 -4.36 -22.39 7.27
C LEU A 344 -4.27 -22.04 5.78
N LEU A 345 -3.27 -22.60 5.12
CA LEU A 345 -3.13 -22.59 3.67
C LEU A 345 -3.80 -23.84 3.11
N THR A 346 -4.64 -23.62 2.11
CA THR A 346 -5.30 -24.68 1.35
C THR A 346 -4.80 -24.71 -0.08
N ARG A 347 -4.80 -25.91 -0.65
CA ARG A 347 -4.48 -26.11 -2.06
C ARG A 347 -5.69 -25.77 -2.93
N ASP A 348 -5.43 -25.05 -4.01
CA ASP A 348 -6.45 -24.71 -5.00
C ASP A 348 -6.98 -25.98 -5.69
N GLY A 349 -8.30 -26.05 -5.90
CA GLY A 349 -8.99 -27.22 -6.44
C GLY A 349 -9.55 -28.17 -5.38
N ASP A 350 -8.70 -28.93 -4.69
CA ASP A 350 -9.14 -29.96 -3.72
C ASP A 350 -9.35 -29.43 -2.29
N ARG A 351 -8.99 -28.17 -2.03
CA ARG A 351 -9.07 -27.50 -0.72
C ARG A 351 -8.34 -28.21 0.42
N ALA A 352 -7.40 -29.11 0.11
CA ALA A 352 -6.63 -29.80 1.12
C ALA A 352 -5.76 -28.81 1.90
N GLU A 353 -5.75 -28.92 3.23
CA GLU A 353 -4.87 -28.16 4.11
C GLU A 353 -3.42 -28.62 3.90
N VAL A 354 -2.53 -27.67 3.64
CA VAL A 354 -1.14 -27.96 3.22
C VAL A 354 -0.09 -27.35 4.14
N ALA A 355 -0.43 -26.27 4.84
CA ALA A 355 0.45 -25.57 5.76
C ALA A 355 -0.37 -24.61 6.63
N SER A 356 0.27 -23.99 7.61
CA SER A 356 -0.23 -22.75 8.22
C SER A 356 0.83 -21.64 8.13
N LEU A 357 0.39 -20.40 8.29
CA LEU A 357 1.24 -19.22 8.31
C LEU A 357 1.39 -18.69 9.73
N ASP A 358 2.58 -18.21 10.06
CA ASP A 358 2.89 -17.67 11.39
C ASP A 358 3.81 -16.45 11.28
N ILE A 359 3.93 -15.70 12.37
CA ILE A 359 4.82 -14.56 12.49
C ILE A 359 6.27 -15.06 12.34
N LEU A 360 7.01 -14.42 11.44
CA LEU A 360 8.42 -14.75 11.25
C LEU A 360 9.28 -14.12 12.34
N THR A 361 9.84 -14.94 13.22
CA THR A 361 10.73 -14.51 14.30
C THR A 361 12.20 -14.51 13.90
N ASP A 362 12.66 -15.56 13.19
CA ASP A 362 14.03 -15.61 12.66
C ASP A 362 14.15 -14.85 11.33
N ARG A 363 14.79 -13.68 11.39
CA ARG A 363 15.00 -12.79 10.25
C ARG A 363 16.39 -12.87 9.65
N LYS A 364 17.29 -13.76 10.12
CA LYS A 364 18.69 -13.81 9.64
C LYS A 364 18.80 -13.97 8.12
N VAL A 365 18.00 -14.89 7.56
CA VAL A 365 18.00 -15.12 6.11
C VAL A 365 17.43 -13.93 5.34
N LEU A 366 16.51 -13.14 5.92
CA LEU A 366 15.97 -11.95 5.25
C LEU A 366 17.05 -10.92 4.94
N GLY A 367 18.14 -10.88 5.72
CA GLY A 367 19.29 -10.02 5.45
C GLY A 367 19.89 -10.21 4.05
N PHE A 368 19.82 -11.42 3.47
CA PHE A 368 20.28 -11.67 2.11
C PHE A 368 19.27 -11.21 1.03
N TYR A 369 17.99 -11.11 1.37
CA TYR A 369 16.92 -10.83 0.41
C TYR A 369 16.46 -9.38 0.43
N LEU A 370 16.41 -8.73 1.61
CA LEU A 370 15.81 -7.42 1.77
C LEU A 370 16.86 -6.31 1.88
N ARG A 371 17.98 -6.58 2.56
CA ARG A 371 19.09 -5.61 2.73
C ARG A 371 18.63 -4.27 3.36
N ASP A 372 17.69 -4.34 4.31
CA ASP A 372 16.99 -3.21 4.97
C ASP A 372 17.89 -2.03 5.39
N ASN A 373 19.14 -2.29 5.81
CA ASN A 373 20.09 -1.25 6.25
C ASN A 373 21.44 -1.30 5.51
N ASN A 374 21.53 -2.08 4.44
CA ASN A 374 22.79 -2.23 3.69
C ASN A 374 22.49 -2.63 2.23
N PRO A 375 21.90 -1.74 1.40
CA PRO A 375 21.59 -2.03 0.01
C PRO A 375 22.79 -2.63 -0.76
N ALA A 376 22.52 -3.50 -1.73
CA ALA A 376 23.58 -4.24 -2.44
C ALA A 376 23.61 -3.90 -3.93
N ARG A 377 24.81 -3.88 -4.51
CA ARG A 377 25.01 -3.69 -5.95
C ARG A 377 24.83 -5.00 -6.72
N THR A 378 25.28 -6.12 -6.15
CA THR A 378 25.27 -7.42 -6.84
C THR A 378 24.23 -8.36 -6.26
N TRP A 379 23.36 -8.85 -7.14
CA TRP A 379 22.26 -9.75 -6.80
C TRP A 379 22.33 -11.01 -7.65
N ARG A 380 22.24 -12.17 -7.01
CA ARG A 380 22.27 -13.49 -7.64
C ARG A 380 20.92 -14.18 -7.48
N SER A 381 20.37 -14.66 -8.58
CA SER A 381 19.08 -15.35 -8.58
C SER A 381 19.17 -16.65 -7.76
N VAL A 382 18.31 -16.79 -6.75
CA VAL A 382 18.14 -17.99 -5.94
C VAL A 382 17.19 -18.97 -6.65
N THR A 383 16.17 -18.44 -7.31
CA THR A 383 15.32 -19.17 -8.26
C THR A 383 15.54 -18.56 -9.65
N PRO A 384 15.59 -19.37 -10.71
CA PRO A 384 16.01 -18.90 -12.04
C PRO A 384 15.02 -17.91 -12.62
N VAL A 385 15.49 -17.03 -13.50
CA VAL A 385 14.68 -16.08 -14.26
C VAL A 385 14.11 -16.78 -15.49
N VAL A 386 12.78 -16.73 -15.65
CA VAL A 386 12.09 -17.17 -16.86
C VAL A 386 12.04 -16.01 -17.85
N LEU A 387 12.59 -16.20 -19.05
CA LEU A 387 12.63 -15.17 -20.10
C LEU A 387 11.25 -14.96 -20.72
N HIS A 388 11.00 -13.75 -21.21
CA HIS A 388 9.76 -13.38 -21.90
C HIS A 388 9.82 -13.62 -23.43
N GLY A 389 10.61 -14.60 -23.85
CA GLY A 389 10.80 -14.94 -25.26
C GLY A 389 11.87 -16.00 -25.47
N TYR A 390 11.89 -16.59 -26.66
CA TYR A 390 12.92 -17.54 -27.06
C TYR A 390 14.22 -16.82 -27.41
N ASN A 391 15.35 -17.32 -26.89
CA ASN A 391 16.67 -16.72 -27.08
C ASN A 391 17.52 -17.41 -28.15
N ALA A 392 17.01 -18.49 -28.75
CA ALA A 392 17.71 -19.20 -29.82
C ALA A 392 17.51 -18.53 -31.19
N ILE A 393 18.54 -18.57 -32.02
CA ILE A 393 18.53 -18.21 -33.44
C ILE A 393 19.13 -19.39 -34.19
N ARG A 394 18.40 -19.97 -35.15
CA ARG A 394 18.82 -21.17 -35.91
C ARG A 394 19.27 -22.33 -35.00
N GLY A 395 18.58 -22.53 -33.87
CA GLY A 395 18.87 -23.61 -32.92
C GLY A 395 20.02 -23.34 -31.93
N GLN A 396 20.76 -22.24 -32.07
CA GLN A 396 21.84 -21.87 -31.15
C GLN A 396 21.44 -20.70 -30.25
N ILE A 397 21.92 -20.72 -29.00
CA ILE A 397 21.67 -19.65 -28.02
C ILE A 397 22.38 -18.38 -28.49
N SER A 398 21.62 -17.28 -28.61
CA SER A 398 22.19 -15.96 -28.87
C SER A 398 22.42 -15.22 -27.55
N LEU A 399 23.68 -14.93 -27.22
CA LEU A 399 24.04 -14.16 -26.02
C LEU A 399 23.42 -12.77 -26.03
N LEU A 400 23.57 -12.02 -27.12
CA LEU A 400 23.00 -10.68 -27.29
C LEU A 400 21.47 -10.66 -27.16
N LYS A 401 20.78 -11.67 -27.73
CA LYS A 401 19.32 -11.76 -27.59
C LYS A 401 18.92 -12.09 -26.16
N THR A 402 19.67 -12.96 -25.48
CA THR A 402 19.43 -13.32 -24.08
C THR A 402 19.60 -12.11 -23.16
N GLU A 403 20.66 -11.34 -23.36
CA GLU A 403 20.92 -10.11 -22.61
C GLU A 403 19.78 -9.08 -22.79
N LYS A 404 19.32 -8.85 -24.02
CA LYS A 404 18.17 -7.97 -24.28
C LYS A 404 16.90 -8.42 -23.56
N LEU A 405 16.63 -9.74 -23.53
CA LEU A 405 15.48 -10.30 -22.82
C LEU A 405 15.63 -10.15 -21.29
N LEU A 406 16.84 -10.27 -20.76
CA LEU A 406 17.11 -10.06 -19.33
C LEU A 406 16.94 -8.59 -18.94
N LEU A 407 17.53 -7.66 -19.70
CA LEU A 407 17.36 -6.22 -19.47
C LEU A 407 15.88 -5.82 -19.49
N ARG A 408 15.11 -6.33 -20.45
CA ARG A 408 13.65 -6.09 -20.50
C ARG A 408 12.90 -6.78 -19.36
N ALA A 409 13.34 -7.94 -18.89
CA ALA A 409 12.76 -8.59 -17.72
C ALA A 409 12.95 -7.77 -16.42
N PHE A 410 14.09 -7.10 -16.25
CA PHE A 410 14.33 -6.17 -15.15
C PHE A 410 13.50 -4.88 -15.29
N GLU A 411 13.41 -4.33 -16.50
CA GLU A 411 12.55 -3.18 -16.79
C GLU A 411 11.08 -3.45 -16.46
N MET A 412 10.56 -4.62 -16.87
CA MET A 412 9.20 -5.07 -16.50
C MET A 412 9.02 -5.27 -14.99
N ALA A 413 10.10 -5.49 -14.25
CA ALA A 413 10.08 -5.58 -12.80
C ALA A 413 10.20 -4.21 -12.11
N GLY A 414 10.40 -3.12 -12.86
CA GLY A 414 10.51 -1.76 -12.34
C GLY A 414 11.96 -1.27 -12.15
N TYR A 415 12.95 -1.97 -12.72
CA TYR A 415 14.35 -1.53 -12.69
C TYR A 415 14.73 -0.95 -14.06
N ASP A 416 15.03 0.34 -14.10
CA ASP A 416 15.46 0.99 -15.34
C ASP A 416 16.75 0.33 -15.87
N LYS A 417 16.81 0.07 -17.18
CA LYS A 417 17.97 -0.58 -17.80
C LYS A 417 19.26 0.23 -17.60
N SER A 418 19.16 1.55 -17.51
CA SER A 418 20.29 2.44 -17.26
C SER A 418 20.93 2.22 -15.88
N LEU A 419 20.22 1.63 -14.92
CA LEU A 419 20.74 1.28 -13.60
C LEU A 419 21.56 -0.02 -13.61
N ILE A 420 21.51 -0.81 -14.68
CA ILE A 420 22.21 -2.10 -14.77
C ILE A 420 23.62 -1.85 -15.32
N ALA A 421 24.63 -2.22 -14.54
CA ALA A 421 26.05 -2.15 -14.91
C ALA A 421 26.51 -3.43 -15.65
N GLY A 422 25.94 -4.58 -15.31
CA GLY A 422 26.31 -5.85 -15.92
C GLY A 422 25.34 -6.98 -15.60
N LEU A 423 25.35 -7.99 -16.47
CA LEU A 423 24.56 -9.22 -16.35
C LEU A 423 25.44 -10.42 -16.67
N ALA A 424 25.32 -11.47 -15.88
CA ALA A 424 25.83 -12.80 -16.18
C ALA A 424 24.70 -13.82 -16.03
N PHE A 425 24.70 -14.88 -16.84
CA PHE A 425 23.69 -15.92 -16.75
C PHE A 425 24.26 -17.31 -17.03
N GLN A 426 23.70 -18.32 -16.36
CA GLN A 426 24.12 -19.71 -16.49
C GLN A 426 22.98 -20.69 -16.14
N PRO A 427 23.00 -21.94 -16.65
CA PRO A 427 22.05 -22.97 -16.24
C PRO A 427 22.28 -23.50 -14.82
N ALA A 428 23.52 -23.48 -14.34
CA ALA A 428 23.92 -24.00 -13.03
C ALA A 428 23.49 -23.06 -11.88
N PRO A 429 23.20 -23.58 -10.67
CA PRO A 429 22.83 -22.77 -9.53
C PRO A 429 23.94 -21.78 -9.13
N LEU A 430 23.54 -20.64 -8.55
CA LEU A 430 24.46 -19.63 -7.98
C LEU A 430 24.58 -19.71 -6.46
N TRP A 431 23.77 -20.57 -5.82
CA TRP A 431 23.69 -20.69 -4.36
C TRP A 431 23.69 -22.17 -3.95
N ALA A 432 24.44 -22.48 -2.89
CA ALA A 432 24.41 -23.81 -2.28
C ALA A 432 22.99 -24.19 -1.83
N GLY A 433 22.62 -25.46 -1.99
CA GLY A 433 21.28 -25.96 -1.70
C GLY A 433 20.22 -25.67 -2.78
N THR A 434 20.55 -24.92 -3.83
CA THR A 434 19.65 -24.69 -4.98
C THR A 434 19.96 -25.63 -6.14
N GLY A 435 19.00 -25.82 -7.06
CA GLY A 435 19.14 -26.71 -8.21
C GLY A 435 19.41 -25.97 -9.52
N ALA A 436 19.66 -26.72 -10.60
CA ALA A 436 19.81 -26.16 -11.95
C ALA A 436 18.53 -25.45 -12.42
N ALA A 437 18.65 -24.50 -13.35
CA ALA A 437 17.55 -23.63 -13.75
C ALA A 437 16.30 -24.38 -14.23
N ARG A 438 16.45 -25.52 -14.93
CA ARG A 438 15.32 -26.35 -15.40
C ARG A 438 14.72 -27.27 -14.34
N ALA A 439 15.36 -27.43 -13.19
CA ALA A 439 14.86 -28.28 -12.10
C ALA A 439 13.77 -27.59 -11.26
N VAL A 440 13.64 -26.26 -11.34
CA VAL A 440 12.52 -25.56 -10.69
C VAL A 440 11.23 -25.81 -11.45
N ARG A 441 10.13 -26.06 -10.73
CA ARG A 441 8.79 -26.12 -11.32
C ARG A 441 8.30 -24.71 -11.64
N VAL A 442 7.68 -24.55 -12.80
CA VAL A 442 7.08 -23.29 -13.26
C VAL A 442 5.64 -23.55 -13.72
N PRO A 443 4.77 -22.53 -13.78
CA PRO A 443 3.43 -22.67 -14.36
C PRO A 443 3.49 -23.25 -15.77
N LYS A 444 2.50 -24.07 -16.15
CA LYS A 444 2.49 -24.77 -17.45
C LYS A 444 2.68 -23.83 -18.65
N HIS A 445 2.07 -22.65 -18.62
CA HIS A 445 2.19 -21.64 -19.69
C HIS A 445 3.60 -21.01 -19.79
N LEU A 446 4.45 -21.19 -18.77
CA LEU A 446 5.84 -20.71 -18.76
C LEU A 446 6.87 -21.81 -19.03
N ASP A 447 6.48 -23.08 -19.05
CA ASP A 447 7.41 -24.22 -19.07
C ASP A 447 8.29 -24.29 -20.33
N GLY A 448 7.73 -23.85 -21.46
CA GLY A 448 8.43 -23.81 -22.75
C GLY A 448 9.46 -22.68 -22.88
N TYR A 449 9.46 -21.69 -21.99
CA TYR A 449 10.37 -20.55 -22.09
C TYR A 449 11.77 -20.88 -21.54
N PRO A 450 12.84 -20.31 -22.13
CA PRO A 450 14.19 -20.43 -21.58
C PRO A 450 14.26 -19.86 -20.16
N ARG A 451 15.06 -20.50 -19.31
CA ARG A 451 15.26 -20.11 -17.91
C ARG A 451 16.71 -20.28 -17.50
N TYR A 452 17.25 -19.29 -16.79
CA TYR A 452 18.65 -19.23 -16.38
C TYR A 452 18.77 -18.70 -14.96
N HIS A 453 19.80 -19.11 -14.24
CA HIS A 453 20.27 -18.32 -13.11
C HIS A 453 20.99 -17.08 -13.63
N VAL A 454 20.78 -15.96 -12.96
CA VAL A 454 21.25 -14.64 -13.38
C VAL A 454 21.94 -13.96 -12.21
N GLU A 455 23.10 -13.39 -12.46
CA GLU A 455 23.71 -12.36 -11.63
C GLU A 455 23.49 -11.01 -12.30
N VAL A 456 23.05 -10.03 -11.53
CA VAL A 456 22.90 -8.64 -11.97
C VAL A 456 23.73 -7.75 -11.06
N THR A 457 24.46 -6.82 -11.65
CA THR A 457 25.19 -5.77 -10.95
C THR A 457 24.56 -4.43 -11.29
N PHE A 458 24.13 -3.68 -10.28
CA PHE A 458 23.57 -2.35 -10.41
C PHE A 458 24.66 -1.26 -10.27
N LYS A 459 24.47 -0.15 -10.98
CA LYS A 459 25.33 1.05 -10.91
C LYS A 459 25.23 1.77 -9.57
N GLU A 460 24.17 1.53 -8.81
CA GLU A 460 23.94 2.05 -7.48
C GLU A 460 23.46 0.92 -6.56
N PRO A 461 23.72 0.97 -5.25
CA PRO A 461 23.18 -0.01 -4.31
C PRO A 461 21.65 -0.04 -4.34
N VAL A 462 21.05 -1.22 -4.48
CA VAL A 462 19.60 -1.43 -4.53
C VAL A 462 19.16 -2.20 -3.28
N GLN A 463 18.08 -1.77 -2.65
CA GLN A 463 17.40 -2.50 -1.58
C GLN A 463 16.47 -3.57 -2.17
N GLY A 464 16.35 -4.69 -1.48
CA GLY A 464 15.49 -5.79 -1.91
C GLY A 464 14.02 -5.61 -1.52
N PRO A 465 13.15 -6.56 -1.91
CA PRO A 465 13.47 -7.78 -2.65
C PRO A 465 13.66 -7.52 -4.15
N VAL A 466 14.73 -8.09 -4.73
CA VAL A 466 14.95 -8.08 -6.18
C VAL A 466 14.30 -9.30 -6.82
N MET A 467 13.43 -9.07 -7.80
CA MET A 467 12.71 -10.11 -8.53
C MET A 467 12.61 -9.74 -10.01
N ALA A 468 12.78 -10.69 -10.93
CA ALA A 468 12.71 -10.43 -12.37
C ALA A 468 12.20 -11.63 -13.18
N GLY A 469 11.69 -11.35 -14.38
CA GLY A 469 11.20 -12.37 -15.31
C GLY A 469 9.70 -12.65 -15.22
N LEU A 470 9.22 -13.54 -16.10
CA LEU A 470 7.79 -13.90 -16.18
C LEU A 470 7.28 -14.62 -14.92
N GLY A 471 8.18 -15.35 -14.24
CA GLY A 471 7.85 -16.12 -13.04
C GLY A 471 7.79 -15.32 -11.73
N ARG A 472 8.13 -14.02 -11.74
CA ARG A 472 8.40 -13.22 -10.52
C ARG A 472 7.23 -13.15 -9.54
N HIS A 473 6.00 -13.31 -10.02
CA HIS A 473 4.79 -13.30 -9.19
C HIS A 473 4.41 -14.70 -8.66
N CYS A 474 5.07 -15.75 -9.15
CA CYS A 474 4.78 -17.16 -8.87
C CYS A 474 5.97 -17.87 -8.21
N GLY A 475 6.78 -17.15 -7.43
CA GLY A 475 7.90 -17.70 -6.68
C GLY A 475 9.13 -18.11 -7.49
N VAL A 476 9.29 -17.58 -8.71
CA VAL A 476 10.42 -17.88 -9.60
C VAL A 476 11.05 -16.58 -10.10
N GLY A 477 12.38 -16.50 -10.21
CA GLY A 477 13.08 -15.25 -10.56
C GLY A 477 13.37 -14.35 -9.34
N VAL A 478 13.48 -14.95 -8.16
CA VAL A 478 13.84 -14.31 -6.88
C VAL A 478 15.35 -14.23 -6.74
N PHE A 479 15.87 -13.08 -6.30
CA PHE A 479 17.30 -12.83 -6.10
C PHE A 479 17.65 -12.61 -4.64
N ALA A 480 18.92 -12.83 -4.32
CA ALA A 480 19.53 -12.45 -3.05
C ALA A 480 20.87 -11.77 -3.30
N ALA A 481 21.24 -10.86 -2.40
CA ALA A 481 22.53 -10.17 -2.44
C ALA A 481 23.66 -11.18 -2.17
N GLY A 482 24.66 -11.20 -3.04
CA GLY A 482 25.91 -11.91 -2.77
C GLY A 482 26.68 -11.19 -1.67
N GLY A 483 27.44 -11.93 -0.85
CA GLY A 483 28.53 -11.30 -0.10
C GLY A 483 29.58 -10.81 -1.09
N GLU A 484 30.15 -9.63 -0.82
CA GLU A 484 31.44 -9.23 -1.42
C GLU A 484 32.55 -10.17 -0.94
#